data_AF-V2QFS8-F1
#
_entry.id   AF-V2QFS8-F1
#
_cell.length_a   1.000
_cell.length_b   1.000
_cell.length_c   1.000
_cell.angle_alpha   90.00
_cell.angle_beta   90.00
_cell.angle_gamma   90.00
#
_symmetry.space_group_name_H-M   'P 1'
#
loop_
_entity.id
_entity.type
_entity.pdbx_description
1 polymer ?
#
loop_
_entity_poly.entity_id
_entity_poly.type
_entity_poly.pdbx_seq_one_letter_code
_entity_poly.pdbx_strand_id
1 'polypeptide(L)'
;MFIIYYNILGSIGKAGFTVSKKVSKSAVKRNKLKRRLREIYRQNRNLLPAGVSIIIRVLPQAAGADFNEIKNEVLSLFKVIASKEHSSNVS
;
A
#
# COMPACT_ATOMS: atom_id res chain seq x y z
N MET A 1 9.66 0.23 4.91
CA MET A 1 8.92 -0.94 5.45
C MET A 1 8.01 -1.63 4.44
N PHE A 2 7.66 -0.98 3.33
CA PHE A 2 6.76 -1.55 2.31
C PHE A 2 7.38 -1.53 0.91
N ILE A 3 6.92 -2.45 0.07
CA ILE A 3 7.14 -2.42 -1.38
C ILE A 3 5.77 -2.42 -2.04
N ILE A 4 5.53 -1.49 -2.96
CA ILE A 4 4.28 -1.41 -3.72
C ILE A 4 4.58 -1.74 -5.19
N TYR A 5 3.90 -2.77 -5.68
CA TYR A 5 3.80 -3.05 -7.11
C TYR A 5 2.47 -2.47 -7.60
N TYR A 6 2.45 -1.83 -8.76
CA TYR A 6 1.21 -1.28 -9.30
C TYR A 6 1.13 -1.43 -10.81
N ASN A 7 -0.09 -1.40 -11.33
CA ASN A 7 -0.39 -1.46 -12.74
C ASN A 7 -1.64 -0.64 -13.06
N ILE A 8 -1.76 -0.21 -14.32
CA ILE A 8 -2.91 0.56 -14.81
C ILE A 8 -3.51 -0.26 -15.96
N LEU A 9 -4.34 -1.23 -15.61
CA LEU A 9 -4.95 -2.14 -16.58
C LEU A 9 -6.48 -2.21 -16.45
N GLY A 10 -7.08 -1.55 -15.45
CA GLY A 10 -8.48 -1.75 -15.11
C GLY A 10 -9.25 -0.44 -14.96
N SER A 11 -10.57 -0.53 -15.11
CA SER A 11 -11.50 0.58 -14.85
C SER A 11 -11.67 0.88 -13.35
N ILE A 12 -11.37 -0.09 -12.47
CA ILE A 12 -11.54 0.03 -11.01
C ILE A 12 -10.21 -0.29 -10.32
N GLY A 13 -9.73 0.63 -9.49
CA GLY A 13 -8.54 0.43 -8.68
C GLY A 13 -8.74 -0.63 -7.59
N LYS A 14 -7.91 -1.67 -7.60
CA LYS A 14 -7.94 -2.77 -6.60
C LYS A 14 -6.68 -2.72 -5.73
N ALA A 15 -6.78 -3.18 -4.49
CA ALA A 15 -5.64 -3.31 -3.59
C ALA A 15 -5.50 -4.71 -3.00
N GLY A 16 -4.32 -5.31 -3.17
CA GLY A 16 -3.91 -6.54 -2.49
C GLY A 16 -2.87 -6.28 -1.41
N PHE A 17 -2.89 -7.07 -0.34
CA PHE A 17 -1.99 -6.90 0.80
C PHE A 17 -1.35 -8.24 1.18
N THR A 18 -0.02 -8.31 1.11
CA THR A 18 0.75 -9.53 1.38
C THR A 18 1.59 -9.35 2.64
N VAL A 19 1.29 -10.15 3.68
CA VAL A 19 2.00 -10.16 4.96
C VAL A 19 2.54 -11.57 5.26
N SER A 20 3.85 -11.75 5.06
CA SER A 20 4.51 -13.04 5.26
C SER A 20 4.66 -13.42 6.74
N LYS A 21 4.90 -14.71 7.04
CA LYS A 21 5.25 -15.17 8.41
C LYS A 21 6.54 -14.51 8.94
N LYS A 22 7.45 -14.06 8.06
CA LYS A 22 8.70 -13.36 8.43
C LYS A 22 8.45 -12.02 9.12
N VAL A 23 7.28 -11.40 8.92
CA VAL A 23 6.88 -10.16 9.60
C VAL A 23 6.48 -10.43 11.04
N SER A 24 5.76 -11.52 11.29
CA SER A 24 5.37 -11.92 12.63
C SER A 24 4.89 -13.37 12.64
N LYS A 25 5.34 -14.14 13.63
CA LYS A 25 4.83 -15.49 13.91
C LYS A 25 3.33 -15.45 14.29
N SER A 26 2.90 -14.42 15.02
CA SER A 26 1.49 -14.24 15.42
C SER A 26 0.62 -13.88 14.21
N ALA A 27 -0.38 -14.73 13.92
CA ALA A 27 -1.38 -14.47 12.90
C ALA A 27 -2.25 -13.23 13.21
N VAL A 28 -2.54 -12.99 14.49
CA VAL A 28 -3.32 -11.84 14.95
C VAL A 28 -2.61 -10.54 14.63
N LYS A 29 -1.29 -10.43 14.92
CA LYS A 29 -0.49 -9.24 14.57
C LYS A 29 -0.49 -9.00 13.04
N ARG A 30 -0.33 -10.06 12.24
CA ARG A 30 -0.39 -9.96 10.77
C ARG A 30 -1.75 -9.51 10.26
N ASN A 31 -2.85 -10.04 10.82
CA ASN A 31 -4.21 -9.66 10.44
C ASN A 31 -4.56 -8.23 10.87
N LYS A 32 -4.08 -7.79 12.04
CA LYS A 32 -4.19 -6.39 12.47
C LYS A 32 -3.48 -5.47 11.48
N LEU A 33 -2.29 -5.84 11.00
CA LEU A 33 -1.56 -5.06 10.01
C LEU A 33 -2.30 -5.00 8.66
N LYS A 34 -2.82 -6.13 8.15
CA LYS A 34 -3.67 -6.13 6.94
C LYS A 34 -4.90 -5.25 7.09
N ARG A 35 -5.57 -5.29 8.24
CA ARG A 35 -6.73 -4.43 8.54
C ARG A 35 -6.35 -2.95 8.51
N ARG A 36 -5.24 -2.57 9.14
CA ARG A 36 -4.72 -1.20 9.12
C ARG A 36 -4.42 -0.73 7.69
N LEU A 37 -3.71 -1.54 6.90
CA LEU A 37 -3.39 -1.23 5.51
C LEU A 37 -4.64 -1.07 4.64
N ARG A 38 -5.65 -1.94 4.82
CA ARG A 38 -6.95 -1.81 4.14
C ARG A 38 -7.64 -0.50 4.47
N GLU A 39 -7.63 -0.10 5.73
CA GLU A 39 -8.28 1.14 6.15
C GLU A 39 -7.54 2.37 5.60
N ILE A 40 -6.21 2.37 5.65
CA ILE A 40 -5.39 3.43 5.05
C ILE A 40 -5.69 3.53 3.54
N TYR A 41 -5.71 2.42 2.81
CA TYR A 41 -6.07 2.43 1.40
C TYR A 41 -7.49 2.95 1.18
N ARG A 42 -8.49 2.44 1.91
CA ARG A 42 -9.90 2.82 1.76
C ARG A 42 -10.11 4.34 1.89
N GLN A 43 -9.45 4.95 2.88
CA GLN A 43 -9.55 6.38 3.18
C GLN A 43 -8.76 7.25 2.19
N ASN A 44 -7.72 6.72 1.53
CA ASN A 44 -6.77 7.52 0.76
C ASN A 44 -6.63 7.09 -0.71
N ARG A 45 -7.47 6.16 -1.19
CA ARG A 45 -7.41 5.67 -2.58
C ARG A 45 -7.55 6.77 -3.63
N ASN A 46 -8.20 7.89 -3.29
CA ASN A 46 -8.37 9.03 -4.18
C ASN A 46 -7.04 9.78 -4.45
N LEU A 47 -5.99 9.51 -3.67
CA LEU A 47 -4.64 10.01 -3.96
C LEU A 47 -3.98 9.25 -5.12
N LEU A 48 -4.48 8.06 -5.45
CA LEU A 48 -3.98 7.28 -6.58
C LEU A 48 -4.78 7.67 -7.84
N PRO A 49 -4.13 7.72 -9.02
CA PRO A 49 -4.82 7.88 -10.28
C PRO A 49 -5.90 6.82 -10.49
N ALA A 50 -6.93 7.17 -11.27
CA ALA A 50 -7.99 6.24 -11.62
C ALA A 50 -7.44 4.99 -12.34
N GLY A 51 -8.01 3.83 -12.06
CA GLY A 51 -7.62 2.56 -12.68
C GLY A 51 -6.33 1.92 -12.16
N VAL A 52 -5.60 2.58 -11.25
CA VAL A 52 -4.41 2.02 -10.61
C VAL A 52 -4.80 0.87 -9.68
N SER A 53 -4.28 -0.32 -9.96
CA SER A 53 -4.32 -1.47 -9.06
C SER A 53 -2.97 -1.65 -8.38
N ILE A 54 -2.97 -1.92 -7.08
CA ILE A 54 -1.76 -2.01 -6.26
C ILE A 54 -1.67 -3.33 -5.49
N ILE A 55 -0.46 -3.81 -5.30
CA ILE A 55 -0.11 -4.88 -4.35
C ILE A 55 0.92 -4.34 -3.37
N ILE A 56 0.55 -4.29 -2.09
CA ILE A 56 1.44 -3.87 -1.00
C ILE A 56 2.05 -5.11 -0.34
N ARG A 57 3.36 -5.27 -0.50
CA ARG A 57 4.16 -6.28 0.20
C ARG A 57 4.75 -5.70 1.47
N VAL A 58 4.45 -6.33 2.59
CA VAL A 58 4.96 -5.94 3.90
C VAL A 58 6.31 -6.63 4.18
N LEU A 59 7.31 -5.82 4.55
CA LEU A 59 8.64 -6.30 4.92
C LEU A 59 8.73 -6.56 6.44
N PRO A 60 9.69 -7.39 6.90
CA PRO A 60 9.88 -7.67 8.32
C PRO A 60 10.08 -6.42 9.20
N GLN A 61 10.65 -5.33 8.66
CA GLN A 61 10.84 -4.08 9.41
C GLN A 61 9.51 -3.48 9.92
N ALA A 62 8.37 -3.81 9.30
CA ALA A 62 7.05 -3.32 9.71
C ALA A 62 6.52 -3.95 11.01
N ALA A 63 7.21 -4.95 11.59
CA ALA A 63 6.71 -5.72 12.73
C ALA A 63 6.53 -4.91 14.03
N GLY A 64 7.36 -3.87 14.21
CA GLY A 64 7.35 -2.99 15.38
C GLY A 64 6.69 -1.63 15.13
N ALA A 65 6.32 -1.32 13.89
CA ALA A 65 5.84 0.00 13.52
C ALA A 65 4.45 0.29 14.09
N ASP A 66 4.26 1.51 14.57
CA ASP A 66 2.97 2.01 15.01
C ASP A 66 2.05 2.33 13.82
N PHE A 67 0.81 2.71 14.10
CA PHE A 67 -0.15 3.00 13.03
C PHE A 67 0.22 4.24 12.19
N ASN A 68 0.75 5.28 12.82
CA ASN A 68 1.09 6.53 12.16
C ASN A 68 2.31 6.35 11.26
N GLU A 69 3.33 5.61 11.71
CA GLU A 69 4.48 5.25 10.89
C GLU A 69 4.07 4.49 9.64
N ILE A 70 3.20 3.47 9.79
CA ILE A 70 2.66 2.72 8.66
C ILE A 70 1.88 3.62 7.71
N LYS A 71 1.00 4.47 8.25
CA LYS A 71 0.17 5.40 7.47
C LYS A 71 1.04 6.36 6.68
N ASN A 72 1.98 7.03 7.32
CA ASN A 72 2.82 8.04 6.70
C ASN A 72 3.67 7.45 5.57
N GLU A 73 4.26 6.26 5.78
CA GLU A 73 5.05 5.61 4.72
C GLU A 73 4.17 5.22 3.52
N VAL A 74 3.00 4.60 3.76
CA VAL A 74 2.09 4.20 2.67
C VAL A 74 1.61 5.41 1.87
N LEU A 75 1.24 6.51 2.54
CA LEU A 75 0.80 7.73 1.87
C LEU A 75 1.92 8.40 1.07
N SER A 76 3.15 8.39 1.58
CA SER A 76 4.31 8.86 0.83
C SER A 76 4.48 8.08 -0.48
N LEU A 77 4.39 6.75 -0.42
CA LEU A 77 4.47 5.91 -1.62
C LEU A 77 3.32 6.15 -2.61
N PHE A 78 2.10 6.41 -2.14
CA PHE A 78 0.98 6.75 -3.03
C PHE A 78 1.22 8.06 -3.78
N LYS A 79 1.77 9.08 -3.11
CA LYS A 79 2.13 10.35 -3.76
C LYS A 79 3.22 10.16 -4.82
N VAL A 80 4.20 9.28 -4.56
CA VAL A 80 5.24 8.93 -5.54
C VAL A 80 4.61 8.29 -6.78
N ILE A 81 3.68 7.34 -6.60
CA ILE A 81 2.95 6.72 -7.73
C ILE A 81 2.18 7.79 -8.50
N ALA A 82 1.40 8.62 -7.81
CA ALA A 82 0.62 9.68 -8.44
C ALA A 82 1.50 10.64 -9.26
N SER A 83 2.67 11.01 -8.74
CA SER A 83 3.60 11.93 -9.43
C SER A 83 4.23 11.29 -10.68
N LYS A 84 4.53 9.99 -10.63
CA LYS A 84 5.08 9.26 -11.78
C LYS A 84 4.08 9.17 -12.93
N GLU A 85 2.83 8.87 -12.64
CA GLU A 85 1.80 8.72 -13.68
C GLU A 85 1.43 10.05 -14.36
N HIS A 86 1.51 11.18 -13.64
CA HIS A 86 1.35 12.49 -14.28
C HIS A 86 2.46 12.78 -15.30
N SER A 87 3.65 12.20 -15.12
CA SER A 87 4.78 12.41 -16.05
C SER A 87 4.70 11.50 -17.29
N SER A 88 4.05 10.33 -17.17
CA SER A 88 3.90 9.37 -18.26
C SER A 88 2.76 9.68 -19.24
N ASN A 89 1.76 10.48 -18.84
CA ASN A 89 0.67 10.94 -19.73
C ASN A 89 1.02 12.20 -20.56
N VAL A 90 2.25 12.70 -20.46
CA VAL A 90 2.73 13.92 -21.18
C VAL A 90 3.80 13.57 -22.21
N SER A 91 3.94 12.29 -22.58
CA SER A 91 4.85 11.82 -23.65
C SER A 91 4.09 11.04 -24.70
#